data_AF-A0A0F7ZTW3-F1
#
_entry.id   AF-A0A0F7ZTW3-F1
#
_cell.length_a   1.000
_cell.length_b   1.000
_cell.length_c   1.000
_cell.angle_alpha   90.00
_cell.angle_beta   90.00
_cell.angle_gamma   90.00
#
_symmetry.space_group_name_H-M   'P 1'
#
loop_
_entity.id
_entity.type
_entity.pdbx_description
1 polymer ?
#
loop_
_entity_poly.entity_id
_entity_poly.type
_entity_poly.pdbx_seq_one_letter_code
_entity_poly.pdbx_strand_id
1 'polypeptide(L)'
;MPPGTTGTSCRCGRRTSCLITRMTDPLPFGPSPMAGGTGRALPRTFWSRMRESKRVVYPARSLSTLRRSASNPYGIKGVTHAAYTKALEAYSKKGGCLDQMETCLHLEKTLDPQMYGNVDKVNGACKNASDYCQNEIEGPFMFRKKYAYYDITHCYLDPSPPNRYLEYLAQEHVLQALGVPVNYTDASNAVVAAFNKTGDYARRNPRGNVESIAELLDAGIHVSMLYGDSDFACNWIGGERTSLAVKHSQADAFSRAGYADVVLDGAQSPGQVRQHGSFSFVRVYHSGHMVPYSQPRAAFELLRRVMHRKDVATGQVLLSRRYSTNGTFRSTKTLKMPPAPAVTCHTRAMASTCAENQVKAVQDGNATIAKGIVVKPEPAPGTCAGFKFRASSE
;
A
#
# COMPACT_ATOMS: atom_id res chain seq x y z
N MET A 1 37.76 4.73 9.18
CA MET A 1 36.98 5.59 10.09
C MET A 1 37.02 7.01 9.55
N PRO A 2 35.86 7.64 9.36
CA PRO A 2 35.55 8.90 10.03
C PRO A 2 34.27 8.78 10.89
N PRO A 3 34.01 9.75 11.78
CA PRO A 3 33.26 9.56 13.02
C PRO A 3 31.75 9.70 12.89
N GLY A 4 31.07 9.22 13.93
CA GLY A 4 29.64 8.97 14.02
C GLY A 4 28.73 10.19 13.90
N THR A 5 27.64 9.98 13.18
CA THR A 5 26.35 10.63 13.42
C THR A 5 25.32 9.52 13.67
N THR A 6 25.02 9.28 14.94
CA THR A 6 23.88 8.48 15.40
C THR A 6 22.60 9.24 15.10
N GLY A 7 22.12 9.12 13.85
CA GLY A 7 20.83 9.59 13.40
C GLY A 7 20.09 8.45 12.72
N THR A 8 19.43 7.59 13.49
CA THR A 8 18.58 6.51 12.99
C THR A 8 17.31 7.12 12.40
N SER A 9 17.39 7.66 11.17
CA SER A 9 16.19 8.01 10.40
C SER A 9 15.42 6.72 10.09
N CYS A 10 14.11 6.63 10.42
CA CYS A 10 13.27 5.54 9.89
C CYS A 10 13.29 5.60 8.36
N ARG A 11 14.04 4.73 7.72
CA ARG A 11 13.84 4.45 6.28
C ARG A 11 12.60 3.59 6.17
N CYS A 12 11.45 4.23 5.93
CA CYS A 12 10.24 3.54 5.51
C CYS A 12 10.55 2.67 4.29
N GLY A 13 10.02 1.44 4.32
CA GLY A 13 10.43 0.32 3.49
C GLY A 13 10.43 0.59 1.98
N ARG A 14 11.44 -0.01 1.34
CA ARG A 14 11.83 0.06 -0.08
C ARG A 14 10.81 -0.54 -1.07
N ARG A 15 9.49 -0.45 -0.82
CA ARG A 15 8.46 -1.14 -1.64
C ARG A 15 7.18 -0.37 -1.83
N THR A 16 7.24 0.95 -1.98
CA THR A 16 6.02 1.73 -2.22
C THR A 16 6.15 2.71 -3.36
N SER A 17 6.00 2.18 -4.57
CA SER A 17 5.54 2.94 -5.71
C SER A 17 4.01 2.87 -5.77
N CYS A 18 3.33 3.91 -5.31
CA CYS A 18 1.94 4.14 -5.69
C CYS A 18 1.95 4.76 -7.09
N LEU A 19 1.95 3.92 -8.14
CA LEU A 19 1.93 4.41 -9.51
C LEU A 19 0.53 4.94 -9.86
N ILE A 20 0.42 6.24 -10.10
CA ILE A 20 -0.70 6.83 -10.82
C ILE A 20 -0.33 6.79 -12.31
N THR A 21 -0.54 5.67 -12.98
CA THR A 21 -0.46 5.67 -14.44
C THR A 21 -1.75 6.24 -15.01
N ARG A 22 -1.65 7.38 -15.68
CA ARG A 22 -2.57 7.74 -16.76
C ARG A 22 -2.06 6.93 -17.96
N MET A 23 -2.76 5.88 -18.35
CA MET A 23 -2.55 5.31 -19.69
C MET A 23 -3.09 6.36 -20.67
N THR A 24 -2.21 7.18 -21.21
CA THR A 24 -2.40 7.79 -22.52
C THR A 24 -1.79 6.84 -23.53
N ASP A 25 -2.47 6.63 -24.65
CA ASP A 25 -2.11 5.65 -25.68
C ASP A 25 -0.60 5.68 -26.02
N PRO A 26 0.04 4.51 -26.25
CA PRO A 26 1.32 4.50 -26.93
C PRO A 26 1.12 5.04 -28.34
N LEU A 27 1.87 6.10 -28.69
CA LEU A 27 2.06 6.50 -30.08
C LEU A 27 2.54 5.26 -30.87
N PRO A 28 1.89 4.90 -31.99
CA PRO A 28 2.31 3.75 -32.76
C PRO A 28 3.58 4.10 -33.53
N PHE A 29 4.72 3.57 -33.10
CA PHE A 29 5.85 3.36 -34.00
C PHE A 29 5.63 2.03 -34.72
N GLY A 30 5.29 2.11 -36.01
CA GLY A 30 5.23 1.00 -36.94
C GLY A 30 5.02 1.52 -38.37
N PRO A 31 5.71 0.97 -39.38
CA PRO A 31 5.86 1.60 -40.70
C PRO A 31 4.56 1.55 -41.52
N SER A 32 4.39 2.53 -42.42
CA SER A 32 3.31 2.57 -43.41
C SER A 32 3.18 1.25 -44.19
N PRO A 33 1.95 0.86 -44.55
CA PRO A 33 1.52 1.08 -45.93
C PRO A 33 0.09 1.59 -46.07
N MET A 34 -0.17 2.19 -47.24
CA MET A 34 -1.46 2.71 -47.68
C MET A 34 -2.54 1.63 -47.76
N ALA A 35 -3.75 1.93 -47.26
CA ALA A 35 -5.04 1.55 -47.86
C ALA A 35 -6.19 2.26 -47.12
N GLY A 36 -7.08 2.90 -47.89
CA GLY A 36 -8.23 3.63 -47.36
C GLY A 36 -9.29 2.74 -46.71
N GLY A 37 -9.93 3.27 -45.67
CA GLY A 37 -11.07 2.64 -45.00
C GLY A 37 -11.70 3.61 -44.00
N THR A 38 -12.96 3.97 -44.26
CA THR A 38 -13.80 4.93 -43.53
C THR A 38 -13.81 4.72 -42.01
N GLY A 39 -13.51 5.77 -41.26
CA GLY A 39 -13.51 5.78 -39.80
C GLY A 39 -14.90 5.57 -39.19
N ARG A 40 -15.00 4.56 -38.31
CA ARG A 40 -16.01 4.53 -37.24
C ARG A 40 -15.33 4.92 -35.94
N ALA A 41 -15.79 6.02 -35.34
CA ALA A 41 -15.39 6.44 -34.00
C ALA A 41 -15.79 5.36 -32.98
N LEU A 42 -14.81 4.85 -32.22
CA LEU A 42 -15.06 4.01 -31.04
C LEU A 42 -15.66 4.86 -29.91
N PRO A 43 -16.65 4.35 -29.16
CA PRO A 43 -17.29 5.10 -28.08
C PRO A 43 -16.35 5.34 -26.89
N ARG A 44 -16.46 6.52 -26.27
CA ARG A 44 -15.67 7.04 -25.13
C ARG A 44 -15.78 6.26 -23.80
N THR A 45 -16.13 4.97 -23.79
CA THR A 45 -16.64 4.28 -22.58
C THR A 45 -15.69 3.24 -21.94
N PHE A 46 -14.37 3.43 -22.00
CA PHE A 46 -13.41 2.48 -21.40
C PHE A 46 -12.52 3.11 -20.31
N TRP A 47 -13.10 3.90 -19.41
CA TRP A 47 -12.36 4.45 -18.27
C TRP A 47 -12.89 3.92 -16.94
N SER A 48 -12.31 2.81 -16.48
CA SER A 48 -12.41 2.34 -15.11
C SER A 48 -11.01 2.29 -14.52
N ARG A 49 -10.79 2.95 -13.39
CA ARG A 49 -9.51 2.88 -12.66
C ARG A 49 -9.74 2.12 -11.38
N MET A 50 -9.29 0.87 -11.35
CA MET A 50 -8.96 0.24 -10.08
C MET A 50 -7.64 0.84 -9.61
N ARG A 51 -7.66 1.56 -8.49
CA ARG A 51 -6.44 1.97 -7.83
C ARG A 51 -6.33 1.22 -6.52
N GLU A 52 -5.20 0.56 -6.31
CA GLU A 52 -4.71 0.26 -4.99
C GLU A 52 -4.16 1.58 -4.38
N SER A 53 -5.06 2.57 -4.21
CA SER A 53 -4.73 3.95 -3.85
C SER A 53 -4.51 4.05 -2.35
N LYS A 54 -3.43 3.45 -1.87
CA LYS A 54 -3.24 3.15 -0.45
C LYS A 54 -2.76 4.34 0.39
N ARG A 55 -2.33 5.44 -0.24
CA ARG A 55 -1.79 6.65 0.42
C ARG A 55 -2.41 7.93 -0.13
N VAL A 56 -3.59 8.30 0.37
CA VAL A 56 -4.33 9.46 -0.18
C VAL A 56 -4.39 10.61 0.83
N VAL A 57 -4.42 10.33 2.13
CA VAL A 57 -4.48 11.35 3.19
C VAL A 57 -3.57 10.96 4.35
N TYR A 58 -2.49 11.71 4.53
CA TYR A 58 -1.51 11.43 5.58
C TYR A 58 -2.07 11.57 7.01
N PRO A 59 -2.79 12.64 7.41
CA PRO A 59 -3.29 12.74 8.78
C PRO A 59 -4.28 11.62 9.13
N ALA A 60 -5.17 11.28 8.18
CA ALA A 60 -6.10 10.17 8.32
C ALA A 60 -5.36 8.82 8.42
N ARG A 61 -4.28 8.64 7.65
CA ARG A 61 -3.37 7.49 7.75
C ARG A 61 -2.73 7.43 9.14
N SER A 62 -2.00 8.45 9.59
CA SER A 62 -1.28 8.46 10.87
C SER A 62 -2.15 8.08 12.06
N LEU A 63 -3.32 8.72 12.22
CA LEU A 63 -4.24 8.38 13.32
C LEU A 63 -4.85 6.98 13.16
N SER A 64 -5.12 6.55 11.93
CA SER A 64 -5.60 5.18 11.67
C SER A 64 -4.53 4.13 11.96
N THR A 65 -3.26 4.42 11.71
CA THR A 65 -2.12 3.54 11.99
C THR A 65 -1.97 3.29 13.49
N LEU A 66 -2.11 4.34 14.31
CA LEU A 66 -2.17 4.22 15.77
C LEU A 66 -3.32 3.32 16.20
N ARG A 67 -4.53 3.64 15.73
CA ARG A 67 -5.72 2.87 16.06
C ARG A 67 -5.61 1.41 15.61
N ARG A 68 -5.06 1.15 14.42
CA ARG A 68 -4.86 -0.19 13.85
C ARG A 68 -3.87 -1.02 14.65
N SER A 69 -2.83 -0.39 15.19
CA SER A 69 -1.84 -1.03 16.06
C SER A 69 -2.42 -1.50 17.40
N ALA A 70 -3.41 -0.77 17.90
CA ALA A 70 -4.06 -1.04 19.18
C ALA A 70 -5.34 -1.90 19.04
N SER A 71 -6.11 -1.70 17.97
CA SER A 71 -7.43 -2.31 17.74
C SER A 71 -7.62 -2.69 16.28
N ASN A 72 -8.06 -3.93 16.08
CA ASN A 72 -7.50 -4.77 15.04
C ASN A 72 -8.42 -5.96 14.82
N PRO A 73 -8.85 -6.28 13.58
CA PRO A 73 -9.74 -7.41 13.33
C PRO A 73 -9.23 -8.76 13.87
N TYR A 74 -7.91 -8.89 14.05
CA TYR A 74 -7.23 -10.12 14.49
C TYR A 74 -6.92 -10.16 15.99
N GLY A 75 -7.30 -9.12 16.76
CA GLY A 75 -6.97 -9.04 18.19
C GLY A 75 -5.47 -8.86 18.50
N ILE A 76 -4.66 -8.55 17.48
CA ILE A 76 -3.20 -8.39 17.62
C ILE A 76 -2.88 -7.03 18.28
N LYS A 77 -2.06 -7.07 19.34
CA LYS A 77 -1.47 -5.89 19.97
C LYS A 77 -0.13 -5.55 19.30
N GLY A 78 -0.19 -4.73 18.25
CA GLY A 78 0.97 -4.32 17.45
C GLY A 78 1.98 -3.49 18.26
N VAL A 79 1.49 -2.58 19.08
CA VAL A 79 2.28 -1.74 20.00
C VAL A 79 1.89 -2.00 21.45
N THR A 80 2.73 -1.59 22.40
CA THR A 80 2.37 -1.58 23.82
C THR A 80 1.47 -0.39 24.14
N HIS A 81 0.73 -0.44 25.26
CA HIS A 81 -0.08 0.70 25.70
C HIS A 81 0.77 1.97 25.87
N ALA A 82 1.94 1.86 26.51
CA ALA A 82 2.85 2.98 26.69
C ALA A 82 3.34 3.57 25.35
N ALA A 83 3.68 2.73 24.38
CA ALA A 83 4.08 3.20 23.04
C ALA A 83 2.92 3.87 22.30
N TYR A 84 1.70 3.34 22.42
CA TYR A 84 0.49 3.94 21.85
C TYR A 84 0.21 5.33 22.44
N THR A 85 0.27 5.49 23.76
CA THR A 85 0.07 6.78 24.43
C THR A 85 1.11 7.80 24.01
N LYS A 86 2.39 7.43 23.96
CA LYS A 86 3.46 8.31 23.49
C LYS A 86 3.26 8.75 22.04
N ALA A 87 2.83 7.84 21.17
CA ALA A 87 2.59 8.15 19.77
C ALA A 87 1.35 9.04 19.58
N LEU A 88 0.30 8.88 20.39
CA LEU A 88 -0.82 9.82 20.42
C LEU A 88 -0.39 11.22 20.87
N GLU A 89 0.44 11.31 21.91
CA GLU A 89 0.97 12.58 22.38
C GLU A 89 1.84 13.24 21.30
N ALA A 90 2.76 12.50 20.67
CA ALA A 90 3.56 12.99 19.56
C ALA A 90 2.72 13.43 18.35
N TYR A 91 1.54 12.83 18.15
CA TYR A 91 0.62 13.23 17.10
C TYR A 91 0.00 14.61 17.37
N SER A 92 -0.50 14.85 18.58
CA SER A 92 -1.36 16.01 18.89
C SER A 92 -0.70 17.13 19.68
N LYS A 93 0.49 16.93 20.26
CA LYS A 93 1.17 17.97 21.03
C LYS A 93 1.58 19.14 20.13
N LYS A 94 1.78 20.32 20.74
CA LYS A 94 2.33 21.48 20.05
C LYS A 94 3.70 21.16 19.44
N GLY A 95 3.89 21.48 18.17
CA GLY A 95 5.07 21.11 17.38
C GLY A 95 5.17 19.61 17.05
N GLY A 96 4.11 18.84 17.32
CA GLY A 96 3.99 17.43 16.98
C GLY A 96 3.65 17.20 15.50
N CYS A 97 3.21 15.99 15.19
CA CYS A 97 2.96 15.57 13.81
C CYS A 97 1.93 16.48 13.11
N LEU A 98 0.80 16.77 13.76
CA LEU A 98 -0.25 17.62 13.18
C LEU A 98 0.25 19.03 12.85
N ASP A 99 0.86 19.72 13.83
CA ASP A 99 1.36 21.09 13.63
C ASP A 99 2.42 21.17 12.53
N GLN A 100 3.33 20.20 12.47
CA GLN A 100 4.36 20.16 11.43
C GLN A 100 3.75 19.91 10.04
N MET A 101 2.74 19.04 9.97
CA MET A 101 1.99 18.84 8.73
C MET A 101 1.27 20.11 8.28
N GLU A 102 0.56 20.79 9.18
CA GLU A 102 -0.13 22.04 8.86
C GLU A 102 0.85 23.12 8.39
N THR A 103 2.01 23.20 9.03
CA THR A 103 3.09 24.11 8.62
C THR A 103 3.61 23.78 7.21
N CYS A 104 3.88 22.50 6.92
CA CYS A 104 4.26 22.04 5.58
C CYS A 104 3.20 22.45 4.54
N LEU A 105 1.93 22.12 4.77
CA LEU A 105 0.85 22.39 3.82
C LEU A 105 0.61 23.90 3.62
N HIS A 106 0.76 24.70 4.67
CA HIS A 106 0.68 26.15 4.56
C HIS A 106 1.81 26.73 3.72
N LEU A 107 3.05 26.29 3.96
CA LEU A 107 4.22 26.73 3.19
C LEU A 107 4.17 26.24 1.74
N GLU A 108 3.71 25.01 1.51
CA GLU A 108 3.47 24.45 0.18
C GLU A 108 2.51 25.34 -0.60
N LYS A 109 1.32 25.62 -0.04
CA LYS A 109 0.29 26.43 -0.69
C LYS A 109 0.76 27.86 -1.00
N THR A 110 1.61 28.43 -0.17
CA THR A 110 2.04 29.83 -0.28
C THR A 110 3.27 30.02 -1.15
N LEU A 111 4.25 29.10 -1.07
CA LEU A 111 5.57 29.29 -1.68
C LEU A 111 5.87 28.29 -2.81
N ASP A 112 5.21 27.13 -2.84
CA ASP A 112 5.40 26.10 -3.87
C ASP A 112 4.06 25.49 -4.35
N PRO A 113 3.11 26.33 -4.82
CA PRO A 113 1.74 25.90 -5.12
C PRO A 113 1.65 24.91 -6.30
N GLN A 114 2.68 24.85 -7.14
CA GLN A 114 2.77 23.91 -8.26
C GLN A 114 3.56 22.64 -7.91
N MET A 115 4.08 22.54 -6.68
CA MET A 115 4.77 21.35 -6.20
C MET A 115 6.01 21.00 -7.04
N TYR A 116 6.76 22.01 -7.47
CA TYR A 116 8.01 21.80 -8.22
C TYR A 116 9.13 21.27 -7.33
N GLY A 117 9.02 21.39 -6.01
CA GLY A 117 10.00 20.88 -5.07
C GLY A 117 11.34 21.63 -5.13
N ASN A 118 11.35 22.86 -5.64
CA ASN A 118 12.53 23.71 -5.80
C ASN A 118 12.62 24.84 -4.75
N VAL A 119 11.76 24.82 -3.72
CA VAL A 119 11.77 25.80 -2.62
C VAL A 119 12.28 25.13 -1.34
N ASP A 120 13.54 25.39 -0.99
CA ASP A 120 14.21 24.73 0.13
C ASP A 120 13.49 24.88 1.47
N LYS A 121 12.88 26.04 1.73
CA LYS A 121 12.08 26.27 2.95
C LYS A 121 10.87 25.33 3.04
N VAL A 122 10.17 25.11 1.92
CA VAL A 122 9.02 24.19 1.85
C VAL A 122 9.50 22.75 1.97
N ASN A 123 10.53 22.39 1.20
CA ASN A 123 11.15 21.07 1.23
C ASN A 123 11.57 20.67 2.65
N GLY A 124 12.26 21.57 3.35
CA GLY A 124 12.69 21.34 4.73
C GLY A 124 11.52 21.12 5.69
N ALA A 125 10.50 21.98 5.64
CA ALA A 125 9.32 21.84 6.50
C ALA A 125 8.56 20.51 6.24
N CYS A 126 8.32 20.18 4.98
CA CYS A 126 7.60 18.97 4.59
C CYS A 126 8.39 17.69 4.84
N LYS A 127 9.70 17.72 4.64
CA LYS A 127 10.58 16.61 5.01
C LYS A 127 10.57 16.39 6.52
N ASN A 128 10.71 17.46 7.32
CA ASN A 128 10.69 17.35 8.78
C ASN A 128 9.36 16.78 9.28
N ALA A 129 8.23 17.26 8.75
CA ALA A 129 6.92 16.72 9.05
C ALA A 129 6.83 15.22 8.71
N SER A 130 7.27 14.85 7.51
CA SER A 130 7.28 13.45 7.04
C SER A 130 8.12 12.56 7.95
N ASP A 131 9.33 12.99 8.31
CA ASP A 131 10.26 12.22 9.14
C ASP A 131 9.73 12.08 10.56
N TYR A 132 9.29 13.18 11.18
CA TYR A 132 8.77 13.20 12.54
C TYR A 132 7.59 12.26 12.69
N CYS A 133 6.58 12.42 11.83
CA CYS A 133 5.39 11.62 11.88
C CYS A 133 5.68 10.13 11.57
N GLN A 134 6.58 9.79 10.64
CA GLN A 134 6.96 8.39 10.41
C GLN A 134 7.68 7.78 11.62
N ASN A 135 8.61 8.51 12.21
CA ASN A 135 9.41 8.05 13.34
C ASN A 135 8.56 7.85 14.61
N GLU A 136 7.73 8.85 14.94
CA GLU A 136 7.02 8.88 16.22
C GLU A 136 5.68 8.14 16.19
N ILE A 137 5.05 8.04 15.01
CA ILE A 137 3.71 7.46 14.87
C ILE A 137 3.77 6.03 14.31
N GLU A 138 4.50 5.82 13.21
CA GLU A 138 4.62 4.49 12.57
C GLU A 138 5.76 3.66 13.17
N GLY A 139 6.86 4.32 13.54
CA GLY A 139 8.07 3.72 14.08
C GLY A 139 7.86 2.79 15.28
N PRO A 140 7.01 3.10 16.28
CA PRO A 140 6.79 2.23 17.43
C PRO A 140 6.31 0.82 17.08
N PHE A 141 5.58 0.66 15.97
CA PHE A 141 5.18 -0.66 15.47
C PHE A 141 6.38 -1.39 14.86
N MET A 142 7.14 -0.69 14.02
CA MET A 142 8.25 -1.25 13.23
C MET A 142 9.45 -1.65 14.10
N PHE A 143 9.85 -0.79 15.04
CA PHE A 143 11.02 -1.02 15.88
C PHE A 143 10.87 -2.21 16.82
N ARG A 144 9.63 -2.62 17.09
CA ARG A 144 9.36 -3.79 17.92
C ARG A 144 9.78 -5.10 17.25
N LYS A 145 10.04 -5.11 15.93
CA LYS A 145 10.46 -6.29 15.15
C LYS A 145 9.64 -7.54 15.53
N LYS A 146 8.31 -7.42 15.58
CA LYS A 146 7.42 -8.53 15.93
C LYS A 146 6.53 -8.94 14.78
N TYR A 147 5.87 -7.99 14.14
CA TYR A 147 4.94 -8.20 13.03
C TYR A 147 5.48 -7.56 11.75
N ALA A 148 5.05 -8.05 10.59
CA ALA A 148 5.44 -7.46 9.31
C ALA A 148 4.74 -6.12 9.07
N TYR A 149 5.41 -5.24 8.31
CA TYR A 149 4.88 -3.92 7.94
C TYR A 149 3.70 -4.01 6.96
N TYR A 150 3.70 -5.03 6.11
CA TYR A 150 2.74 -5.20 5.02
C TYR A 150 1.67 -6.26 5.33
N ASP A 151 1.87 -7.09 6.36
CA ASP A 151 0.85 -7.99 6.88
C ASP A 151 1.09 -8.25 8.37
N ILE A 152 0.23 -7.69 9.22
CA ILE A 152 0.41 -7.82 10.67
C ILE A 152 0.21 -9.24 11.20
N THR A 153 -0.30 -10.16 10.39
CA THR A 153 -0.46 -11.57 10.77
C THR A 153 0.81 -12.38 10.51
N HIS A 154 1.80 -11.78 9.86
CA HIS A 154 3.11 -12.36 9.60
C HIS A 154 4.15 -11.84 10.61
N CYS A 155 5.24 -12.59 10.77
CA CYS A 155 6.41 -12.13 11.50
C CYS A 155 7.12 -11.00 10.73
N TYR A 156 7.88 -10.15 11.43
CA TYR A 156 8.66 -9.07 10.83
C TYR A 156 9.64 -9.50 9.71
N LEU A 157 10.07 -10.77 9.69
CA LEU A 157 10.82 -11.38 8.59
C LEU A 157 9.85 -12.00 7.57
N ASP A 158 9.12 -11.15 6.85
CA ASP A 158 8.08 -11.59 5.94
C ASP A 158 8.60 -11.71 4.50
N PRO A 159 8.67 -12.93 3.94
CA PRO A 159 9.04 -13.11 2.55
C PRO A 159 7.88 -12.88 1.60
N SER A 160 6.71 -12.41 2.03
CA SER A 160 5.50 -12.34 1.20
C SER A 160 5.33 -11.01 0.45
N PRO A 161 5.01 -11.03 -0.86
CA PRO A 161 5.10 -12.16 -1.80
C PRO A 161 6.53 -12.68 -1.96
N PRO A 162 6.75 -14.00 -2.20
CA PRO A 162 8.08 -14.61 -2.31
C PRO A 162 9.04 -13.85 -3.22
N ASN A 163 10.25 -13.59 -2.75
CA ASN A 163 11.23 -12.78 -3.47
C ASN A 163 12.03 -13.56 -4.54
N ARG A 164 11.57 -14.76 -4.93
CA ARG A 164 12.23 -15.60 -5.94
C ARG A 164 12.31 -14.90 -7.31
N TYR A 165 11.35 -14.02 -7.62
CA TYR A 165 11.37 -13.25 -8.87
C TYR A 165 12.60 -12.34 -8.98
N LEU A 166 13.19 -11.89 -7.86
CA LEU A 166 14.41 -11.08 -7.86
C LEU A 166 15.61 -11.86 -8.41
N GLU A 167 15.68 -13.16 -8.15
CA GLU A 167 16.73 -14.02 -8.70
C GLU A 167 16.45 -14.30 -10.18
N TYR A 168 15.20 -14.59 -10.55
CA TYR A 168 14.81 -14.81 -11.94
C TYR A 168 15.12 -13.60 -12.83
N LEU A 169 14.71 -12.40 -12.43
CA LEU A 169 14.95 -11.15 -13.18
C LEU A 169 16.42 -10.71 -13.16
N ALA A 170 17.28 -11.38 -12.41
CA ALA A 170 18.72 -11.14 -12.42
C ALA A 170 19.49 -12.15 -13.27
N GLN A 171 18.82 -13.12 -13.90
CA GLN A 171 19.46 -14.08 -14.81
C GLN A 171 19.75 -13.42 -16.15
N GLU A 172 20.98 -13.60 -16.65
CA GLU A 172 21.44 -12.99 -17.90
C GLU A 172 20.51 -13.33 -19.09
N HIS A 173 20.15 -14.61 -19.24
CA HIS A 173 19.27 -15.03 -20.34
C HIS A 173 17.87 -14.40 -20.24
N VAL A 174 17.38 -14.11 -19.03
CA VAL A 174 16.08 -13.43 -18.82
C VAL A 174 16.19 -11.96 -19.19
N LEU A 175 17.25 -11.29 -18.76
CA LEU A 175 17.52 -9.89 -19.12
C LEU A 175 17.70 -9.72 -20.64
N GLN A 176 18.45 -10.61 -21.28
CA GLN A 176 18.64 -10.65 -22.73
C GLN A 176 17.32 -10.87 -23.48
N ALA A 177 16.51 -11.84 -23.04
CA ALA A 177 15.20 -12.10 -23.64
C ALA A 177 14.24 -10.91 -23.51
N LEU A 178 14.33 -10.15 -22.42
CA LEU A 178 13.55 -8.92 -22.20
C LEU A 178 14.16 -7.68 -22.87
N GLY A 179 15.37 -7.77 -23.44
CA GLY A 179 16.09 -6.64 -24.02
C GLY A 179 16.50 -5.57 -22.99
N VAL A 180 16.74 -5.96 -21.73
CA VAL A 180 17.06 -5.05 -20.64
C VAL A 180 18.59 -4.97 -20.47
N PRO A 181 19.23 -3.81 -20.72
CA PRO A 181 20.70 -3.69 -20.71
C PRO A 181 21.29 -3.44 -19.31
N VAL A 182 20.49 -3.57 -18.24
CA VAL A 182 20.89 -3.20 -16.87
C VAL A 182 20.46 -4.24 -15.85
N ASN A 183 21.18 -4.29 -14.73
CA ASN A 183 20.83 -5.16 -13.62
C ASN A 183 19.49 -4.74 -12.99
N TYR A 184 18.59 -5.70 -12.84
CA TYR A 184 17.32 -5.48 -12.17
C TYR A 184 17.49 -5.25 -10.66
N THR A 185 16.77 -4.25 -10.14
CA THR A 185 16.58 -4.04 -8.71
C THR A 185 15.12 -3.70 -8.45
N ASP A 186 14.58 -4.17 -7.34
CA ASP A 186 13.16 -4.02 -6.99
C ASP A 186 12.77 -2.56 -6.69
N ALA A 187 13.72 -1.76 -6.21
CA ALA A 187 13.50 -0.35 -5.89
C ALA A 187 14.77 0.48 -6.02
N SER A 188 14.61 1.73 -6.47
CA SER A 188 15.69 2.71 -6.60
C SER A 188 15.79 3.59 -5.34
N ASN A 189 16.90 3.46 -4.61
CA ASN A 189 17.18 4.34 -3.47
C ASN A 189 17.38 5.80 -3.87
N ALA A 190 17.84 6.07 -5.10
CA ALA A 190 18.00 7.42 -5.61
C ALA A 190 16.63 8.11 -5.77
N VAL A 191 15.64 7.38 -6.30
CA VAL A 191 14.27 7.88 -6.42
C VAL A 191 13.66 8.12 -5.04
N VAL A 192 13.78 7.16 -4.12
CA VAL A 192 13.28 7.32 -2.73
C VAL A 192 13.93 8.53 -2.04
N ALA A 193 15.24 8.72 -2.21
CA ALA A 193 15.95 9.86 -1.65
C ALA A 193 15.46 11.19 -2.23
N ALA A 194 15.14 11.25 -3.53
CA ALA A 194 14.59 12.44 -4.17
C ALA A 194 13.22 12.83 -3.57
N PHE A 195 12.28 11.89 -3.49
CA PHE A 195 10.96 12.12 -2.87
C PHE A 195 11.06 12.51 -1.38
N ASN A 196 12.00 11.91 -0.64
CA ASN A 196 12.22 12.27 0.75
C ASN A 196 12.86 13.66 0.92
N LYS A 197 13.72 14.08 -0.03
CA LYS A 197 14.38 15.39 0.01
C LYS A 197 13.35 16.53 -0.10
N THR A 198 12.34 16.36 -0.93
CA THR A 198 11.26 17.33 -1.13
C THR A 198 10.15 17.19 -0.09
N GLY A 199 10.08 16.08 0.65
CA GLY A 199 9.06 15.87 1.68
C GLY A 199 7.69 15.50 1.12
N ASP A 200 7.66 14.86 -0.06
CA ASP A 200 6.44 14.50 -0.80
C ASP A 200 5.43 13.70 0.01
N TYR A 201 5.89 12.96 1.02
CA TYR A 201 5.01 12.16 1.85
C TYR A 201 4.03 13.04 2.63
N ALA A 202 4.45 14.19 3.18
CA ALA A 202 3.59 15.14 3.89
C ALA A 202 2.88 16.16 2.97
N ARG A 203 3.34 16.30 1.72
CA ARG A 203 2.79 17.25 0.76
C ARG A 203 1.45 16.80 0.16
N ARG A 204 0.73 17.74 -0.44
CA ARG A 204 -0.47 17.46 -1.27
C ARG A 204 -0.15 17.76 -2.73
N ASN A 205 -0.80 17.07 -3.66
CA ASN A 205 -0.80 17.50 -5.07
C ASN A 205 -1.41 18.92 -5.15
N PRO A 206 -1.04 19.79 -6.12
CA PRO A 206 -1.67 21.11 -6.30
C PRO A 206 -3.21 21.08 -6.34
N ARG A 207 -3.79 19.99 -6.84
CA ARG A 207 -5.25 19.76 -6.82
C ARG A 207 -5.73 19.00 -5.58
N GLY A 208 -4.83 18.32 -4.89
CA GLY A 208 -5.09 17.43 -3.76
C GLY A 208 -5.41 15.99 -4.19
N ASN A 209 -4.90 15.00 -3.45
CA ASN A 209 -5.07 13.58 -3.81
C ASN A 209 -6.53 13.09 -3.65
N VAL A 210 -7.24 13.59 -2.65
CA VAL A 210 -8.67 13.27 -2.39
C VAL A 210 -9.56 13.95 -3.42
N GLU A 211 -9.28 15.23 -3.66
CA GLU A 211 -9.96 16.06 -4.64
C GLU A 211 -9.82 15.50 -6.06
N SER A 212 -8.63 14.98 -6.41
CA SER A 212 -8.42 14.27 -7.67
C SER A 212 -9.32 13.04 -7.82
N ILE A 213 -9.66 12.34 -6.73
CA ILE A 213 -10.63 11.23 -6.77
C ILE A 213 -12.05 11.78 -7.01
N ALA A 214 -12.40 12.89 -6.37
CA ALA A 214 -13.70 13.52 -6.56
C ALA A 214 -13.90 13.97 -8.02
N GLU A 215 -12.89 14.62 -8.62
CA GLU A 215 -12.90 15.02 -10.04
C GLU A 215 -13.12 13.82 -10.97
N LEU A 216 -12.45 12.69 -10.72
CA LEU A 216 -12.64 11.47 -11.51
C LEU A 216 -14.08 10.96 -11.41
N LEU A 217 -14.63 10.92 -10.20
CA LEU A 217 -16.00 10.45 -9.96
C LEU A 217 -17.05 11.35 -10.64
N ASP A 218 -16.86 12.67 -10.56
CA ASP A 218 -17.76 13.64 -11.18
C ASP A 218 -17.64 13.68 -12.71
N ALA A 219 -16.47 13.29 -13.24
CA ALA A 219 -16.28 13.01 -14.66
C ALA A 219 -16.87 11.65 -15.11
N GLY A 220 -17.55 10.92 -14.21
CA GLY A 220 -18.18 9.62 -14.50
C GLY A 220 -17.22 8.43 -14.54
N ILE A 221 -15.96 8.61 -14.11
CA ILE A 221 -14.97 7.53 -14.05
C ILE A 221 -15.23 6.68 -12.81
N HIS A 222 -15.20 5.36 -13.00
CA HIS A 222 -15.35 4.41 -11.90
C HIS A 222 -14.08 4.33 -11.08
N VAL A 223 -14.23 4.48 -9.76
CA VAL A 223 -13.13 4.38 -8.79
C VAL A 223 -13.48 3.35 -7.74
N SER A 224 -12.62 2.35 -7.58
CA SER A 224 -12.71 1.37 -6.50
C SER A 224 -11.44 1.43 -5.65
N MET A 225 -11.63 1.58 -4.35
CA MET A 225 -10.57 1.60 -3.33
C MET A 225 -10.51 0.25 -2.63
N LEU A 226 -9.46 -0.52 -2.93
CA LEU A 226 -9.27 -1.89 -2.44
C LEU A 226 -8.20 -1.95 -1.34
N TYR A 227 -8.58 -2.47 -0.17
CA TYR A 227 -7.70 -2.52 1.00
C TYR A 227 -7.72 -3.89 1.67
N GLY A 228 -6.54 -4.47 1.84
CA GLY A 228 -6.35 -5.65 2.67
C GLY A 228 -6.47 -5.32 4.16
N ASP A 229 -7.19 -6.14 4.91
CA ASP A 229 -7.49 -5.84 6.30
C ASP A 229 -6.37 -6.17 7.30
N SER A 230 -5.32 -6.88 6.90
CA SER A 230 -4.08 -7.10 7.68
C SER A 230 -2.93 -6.15 7.32
N ASP A 231 -3.12 -5.25 6.34
CA ASP A 231 -2.12 -4.22 6.00
C ASP A 231 -1.98 -3.20 7.14
N PHE A 232 -0.75 -2.97 7.59
CA PHE A 232 -0.43 -1.91 8.55
C PHE A 232 -0.04 -0.60 7.84
N ALA A 233 0.91 -0.70 6.89
CA ALA A 233 1.45 0.42 6.15
C ALA A 233 0.35 1.31 5.56
N CYS A 234 -0.68 0.70 4.98
CA CYS A 234 -1.79 1.40 4.36
C CYS A 234 -3.12 0.77 4.76
N ASN A 235 -3.38 0.76 6.07
CA ASN A 235 -4.49 0.06 6.66
C ASN A 235 -5.88 0.51 6.13
N TRP A 236 -6.81 -0.45 6.10
CA TRP A 236 -8.18 -0.24 5.63
C TRP A 236 -8.99 0.80 6.42
N ILE A 237 -8.67 1.06 7.70
CA ILE A 237 -9.36 2.08 8.51
C ILE A 237 -9.02 3.48 7.99
N GLY A 238 -7.75 3.72 7.65
CA GLY A 238 -7.31 4.95 6.98
C GLY A 238 -7.90 5.08 5.58
N GLY A 239 -8.00 3.96 4.84
CA GLY A 239 -8.67 3.88 3.55
C GLY A 239 -10.16 4.24 3.61
N GLU A 240 -10.88 3.72 4.60
CA GLU A 240 -12.31 4.02 4.82
C GLU A 240 -12.52 5.50 5.16
N ARG A 241 -11.71 6.05 6.07
CA ARG A 241 -11.76 7.48 6.41
C ARG A 241 -11.47 8.36 5.20
N THR A 242 -10.53 7.95 4.36
CA THR A 242 -10.21 8.63 3.11
C THR A 242 -11.39 8.58 2.15
N SER A 243 -12.00 7.40 1.93
CA SER A 243 -13.11 7.28 0.98
C SER A 243 -14.30 8.14 1.39
N LEU A 244 -14.58 8.22 2.69
CA LEU A 244 -15.62 9.08 3.26
C LEU A 244 -15.31 10.58 3.16
N ALA A 245 -14.04 10.96 3.02
CA ALA A 245 -13.61 12.36 2.88
C ALA A 245 -13.65 12.87 1.43
N VAL A 246 -13.88 12.00 0.43
CA VAL A 246 -13.97 12.38 -0.99
C VAL A 246 -15.26 13.17 -1.24
N LYS A 247 -15.14 14.47 -1.46
CA LYS A 247 -16.27 15.39 -1.69
C LYS A 247 -16.68 15.45 -3.18
N HIS A 248 -17.25 14.37 -3.69
CA HIS A 248 -17.84 14.32 -5.04
C HIS A 248 -19.36 14.57 -5.03
N SER A 249 -19.99 14.73 -6.19
CA SER A 249 -21.43 15.04 -6.34
C SER A 249 -22.39 14.02 -5.72
N GLN A 250 -21.94 12.80 -5.41
CA GLN A 250 -22.74 11.74 -4.77
C GLN A 250 -22.17 11.31 -3.41
N ALA A 251 -21.32 12.14 -2.79
CA ALA A 251 -20.63 11.82 -1.53
C ALA A 251 -21.61 11.53 -0.39
N ASP A 252 -22.70 12.29 -0.30
CA ASP A 252 -23.74 12.09 0.73
C ASP A 252 -24.46 10.74 0.60
N ALA A 253 -24.68 10.29 -0.64
CA ALA A 253 -25.29 8.99 -0.87
C ALA A 253 -24.28 7.85 -0.62
N PHE A 254 -23.00 8.05 -0.96
CA PHE A 254 -21.93 7.13 -0.63
C PHE A 254 -21.72 6.99 0.90
N SER A 255 -21.78 8.10 1.65
CA SER A 255 -21.59 8.08 3.10
C SER A 255 -22.72 7.34 3.84
N ARG A 256 -23.94 7.35 3.27
CA ARG A 256 -25.11 6.60 3.76
C ARG A 256 -25.16 5.13 3.33
N ALA A 257 -24.40 4.73 2.30
CA ALA A 257 -24.38 3.34 1.86
C ALA A 257 -23.83 2.40 2.95
N GLY A 258 -24.48 1.26 3.13
CA GLY A 258 -24.07 0.23 4.07
C GLY A 258 -22.99 -0.70 3.49
N TYR A 259 -22.29 -1.43 4.34
CA TYR A 259 -21.40 -2.52 3.94
C TYR A 259 -22.20 -3.77 3.60
N ALA A 260 -22.07 -4.23 2.36
CA ALA A 260 -22.55 -5.52 1.90
C ALA A 260 -21.38 -6.50 1.78
N ASP A 261 -21.65 -7.80 2.00
CA ASP A 261 -20.65 -8.84 1.79
C ASP A 261 -20.35 -9.00 0.29
N VAL A 262 -19.08 -9.21 -0.02
CA VAL A 262 -18.66 -9.63 -1.36
C VAL A 262 -19.02 -11.12 -1.50
N VAL A 263 -19.78 -11.46 -2.52
CA VAL A 263 -20.19 -12.83 -2.80
C VAL A 263 -19.35 -13.38 -3.95
N LEU A 264 -18.65 -14.48 -3.72
CA LEU A 264 -18.02 -15.31 -4.75
C LEU A 264 -18.60 -16.72 -4.65
N ASP A 265 -18.80 -17.39 -5.77
CA ASP A 265 -19.48 -18.69 -5.81
C ASP A 265 -18.85 -19.72 -4.85
N GLY A 266 -19.68 -20.28 -3.97
CA GLY A 266 -19.35 -21.43 -3.11
C GLY A 266 -18.37 -21.17 -1.96
N ALA A 267 -18.05 -19.92 -1.63
CA ALA A 267 -17.03 -19.59 -0.62
C ALA A 267 -17.54 -18.66 0.49
N GLN A 268 -16.83 -18.69 1.63
CA GLN A 268 -16.93 -17.62 2.61
C GLN A 268 -16.60 -16.28 1.94
N SER A 269 -17.36 -15.24 2.29
CA SER A 269 -17.14 -13.90 1.77
C SER A 269 -15.66 -13.47 1.94
N PRO A 270 -14.97 -13.05 0.86
CA PRO A 270 -13.59 -12.59 0.92
C PRO A 270 -13.47 -11.16 1.45
N GLY A 271 -14.59 -10.48 1.76
CA GLY A 271 -14.55 -9.09 2.19
C GLY A 271 -15.91 -8.41 2.21
N GLN A 272 -15.88 -7.12 2.52
CA GLN A 272 -17.07 -6.27 2.52
C GLN A 272 -16.85 -5.04 1.66
N VAL A 273 -17.92 -4.58 1.02
CA VAL A 273 -17.92 -3.39 0.18
C VAL A 273 -19.00 -2.41 0.62
N ARG A 274 -18.62 -1.14 0.69
CA ARG A 274 -19.52 0.00 0.67
C ARG A 274 -19.46 0.60 -0.73
N GLN A 275 -20.59 0.72 -1.41
CA GLN A 275 -20.63 1.26 -2.76
C GLN A 275 -21.88 2.12 -2.98
N HIS A 276 -21.69 3.23 -3.68
CA HIS A 276 -22.76 4.02 -4.25
C HIS A 276 -22.36 4.46 -5.67
N GLY A 277 -23.18 4.12 -6.66
CA GLY A 277 -22.90 4.35 -8.07
C GLY A 277 -21.50 3.88 -8.47
N SER A 278 -20.71 4.80 -9.00
CA SER A 278 -19.36 4.56 -9.53
C SER A 278 -18.24 4.56 -8.47
N PHE A 279 -18.56 4.76 -7.19
CA PHE A 279 -17.56 4.77 -6.11
C PHE A 279 -17.75 3.62 -5.14
N SER A 280 -16.70 2.84 -4.90
CA SER A 280 -16.69 1.74 -3.93
C SER A 280 -15.45 1.73 -3.05
N PHE A 281 -15.65 1.41 -1.77
CA PHE A 281 -14.58 1.08 -0.81
C PHE A 281 -14.73 -0.38 -0.38
N VAL A 282 -13.66 -1.15 -0.54
CA VAL A 282 -13.63 -2.59 -0.30
C VAL A 282 -12.58 -2.94 0.75
N ARG A 283 -13.04 -3.59 1.82
CA ARG A 283 -12.19 -4.24 2.82
C ARG A 283 -12.09 -5.72 2.48
N VAL A 284 -10.90 -6.20 2.15
CA VAL A 284 -10.62 -7.60 1.83
C VAL A 284 -10.08 -8.32 3.06
N TYR A 285 -10.73 -9.41 3.45
CA TYR A 285 -10.35 -10.22 4.60
C TYR A 285 -9.12 -11.07 4.32
N HIS A 286 -8.34 -11.35 5.36
CA HIS A 286 -7.15 -12.20 5.28
C HIS A 286 -6.18 -11.74 4.18
N SER A 287 -5.97 -10.42 4.09
CA SER A 287 -5.19 -9.81 3.03
C SER A 287 -4.31 -8.67 3.53
N GLY A 288 -3.03 -8.72 3.17
CA GLY A 288 -2.04 -7.68 3.48
C GLY A 288 -1.98 -6.58 2.42
N HIS A 289 -0.79 -5.99 2.28
CA HIS A 289 -0.53 -4.88 1.36
C HIS A 289 -0.60 -5.26 -0.12
N MET A 290 -0.47 -6.53 -0.47
CA MET A 290 -0.57 -7.00 -1.86
C MET A 290 -1.84 -7.84 -1.99
N VAL A 291 -2.99 -7.20 -2.19
CA VAL A 291 -4.29 -7.90 -2.20
C VAL A 291 -4.34 -9.02 -3.25
N PRO A 292 -3.84 -8.82 -4.49
CA PRO A 292 -3.80 -9.90 -5.48
C PRO A 292 -2.96 -11.10 -5.08
N TYR A 293 -1.95 -10.92 -4.23
CA TYR A 293 -1.16 -12.04 -3.71
C TYR A 293 -1.91 -12.78 -2.60
N SER A 294 -2.49 -12.06 -1.63
CA SER A 294 -3.16 -12.69 -0.49
C SER A 294 -4.49 -13.33 -0.87
N GLN A 295 -5.25 -12.71 -1.78
CA GLN A 295 -6.60 -13.13 -2.18
C GLN A 295 -6.76 -13.04 -3.71
N PRO A 296 -6.04 -13.86 -4.50
CA PRO A 296 -5.98 -13.74 -5.96
C PRO A 296 -7.34 -13.87 -6.64
N ARG A 297 -8.15 -14.85 -6.23
CA ARG A 297 -9.51 -15.05 -6.76
C ARG A 297 -10.39 -13.83 -6.50
N ALA A 298 -10.35 -13.27 -5.29
CA ALA A 298 -11.13 -12.10 -4.95
C ALA A 298 -10.66 -10.86 -5.70
N ALA A 299 -9.35 -10.62 -5.75
CA ALA A 299 -8.78 -9.48 -6.48
C ALA A 299 -9.17 -9.50 -7.97
N PHE A 300 -9.10 -10.67 -8.61
CA PHE A 300 -9.49 -10.83 -10.00
C PHE A 300 -10.98 -10.57 -10.23
N GLU A 301 -11.85 -11.16 -9.40
CA GLU A 301 -13.30 -10.96 -9.56
C GLU A 301 -13.73 -9.51 -9.27
N LEU A 302 -13.14 -8.87 -8.26
CA LEU A 302 -13.38 -7.47 -7.96
C LEU A 302 -12.92 -6.57 -9.13
N LEU A 303 -11.76 -6.85 -9.72
CA LEU A 303 -11.26 -6.14 -10.91
C LEU A 303 -12.24 -6.29 -12.07
N ARG A 304 -12.63 -7.53 -12.38
CA ARG A 304 -13.57 -7.84 -13.45
C ARG A 304 -14.89 -7.09 -13.27
N ARG A 305 -15.47 -7.09 -12.07
CA ARG A 305 -16.72 -6.36 -11.74
C ARG A 305 -16.59 -4.86 -11.98
N VAL A 306 -15.52 -4.25 -11.48
CA VAL A 306 -15.26 -2.81 -11.65
C VAL A 306 -15.09 -2.44 -13.12
N MET A 307 -14.32 -3.23 -13.88
CA MET A 307 -14.08 -3.01 -15.31
C MET A 307 -15.37 -3.14 -16.14
N HIS A 308 -16.25 -4.07 -15.79
CA HIS A 308 -17.54 -4.27 -16.47
C HIS A 308 -18.67 -3.39 -15.93
N ARG A 309 -18.36 -2.38 -15.10
CA ARG A 309 -19.35 -1.49 -14.46
C ARG A 309 -20.46 -2.27 -13.75
N LYS A 310 -20.12 -3.37 -13.09
CA LYS A 310 -21.05 -4.14 -12.25
C LYS A 310 -20.86 -3.78 -10.78
N ASP A 311 -21.88 -4.07 -9.99
CA ASP A 311 -21.76 -3.96 -8.54
C ASP A 311 -20.65 -4.85 -8.00
N VAL A 312 -19.93 -4.33 -7.01
CA VAL A 312 -18.76 -5.00 -6.45
C VAL A 312 -19.20 -6.13 -5.52
N ALA A 313 -20.37 -6.02 -4.88
CA ALA A 313 -20.87 -7.00 -3.92
C ALA A 313 -21.15 -8.35 -4.59
N THR A 314 -21.93 -8.37 -5.68
CA THR A 314 -22.41 -9.60 -6.32
C THR A 314 -21.88 -9.79 -7.74
N GLY A 315 -21.59 -8.70 -8.46
CA GLY A 315 -21.23 -8.75 -9.88
C GLY A 315 -22.41 -9.10 -10.80
N GLN A 316 -23.64 -8.96 -10.32
CA GLN A 316 -24.86 -9.31 -11.05
C GLN A 316 -25.61 -8.06 -11.55
N VAL A 317 -25.45 -6.92 -10.89
CA VAL A 317 -26.16 -5.68 -11.16
C VAL A 317 -25.29 -4.74 -11.99
N LEU A 318 -25.81 -4.28 -13.13
CA LEU A 318 -25.17 -3.20 -13.89
C LEU A 318 -25.31 -1.87 -13.13
N LEU A 319 -24.21 -1.14 -12.97
CA LEU A 319 -24.19 0.07 -12.16
C LEU A 319 -25.00 1.20 -12.81
N SER A 320 -25.95 1.71 -12.04
CA SER A 320 -26.62 3.00 -12.26
C SER A 320 -26.13 4.02 -11.25
N ARG A 321 -26.40 5.31 -11.49
CA ARG A 321 -26.10 6.37 -10.51
C ARG A 321 -26.85 6.18 -9.18
N ARG A 322 -27.96 5.45 -9.17
CA ARG A 322 -28.79 5.24 -7.97
C ARG A 322 -28.41 3.99 -7.19
N TYR A 323 -27.58 3.11 -7.74
CA TYR A 323 -27.16 1.89 -7.06
C TYR A 323 -26.49 2.21 -5.72
N SER A 324 -26.89 1.52 -4.66
CA SER A 324 -26.26 1.61 -3.34
C SER A 324 -26.23 0.24 -2.71
N THR A 325 -25.15 -0.10 -2.02
CA THR A 325 -25.12 -1.28 -1.16
C THR A 325 -26.01 -1.06 0.06
N ASN A 326 -26.76 -2.10 0.43
CA ASN A 326 -27.61 -2.12 1.61
C ASN A 326 -27.05 -3.16 2.59
N GLY A 327 -26.68 -2.73 3.80
CA GLY A 327 -26.03 -3.57 4.78
C GLY A 327 -25.60 -2.76 6.01
N THR A 328 -24.66 -3.26 6.82
CA THR A 328 -24.33 -2.62 8.10
C THR A 328 -23.59 -1.31 7.89
N PHE A 329 -23.86 -0.29 8.70
CA PHE A 329 -23.18 1.01 8.56
C PHE A 329 -21.64 0.91 8.74
N ARG A 330 -21.19 -0.02 9.58
CA ARG A 330 -19.76 -0.28 9.86
C ARG A 330 -19.39 -1.71 9.49
N SER A 331 -18.16 -1.90 9.02
CA SER A 331 -17.55 -3.23 8.90
C SER A 331 -16.98 -3.66 10.25
N THR A 332 -17.69 -4.54 10.97
CA THR A 332 -17.35 -5.00 12.33
C THR A 332 -16.74 -6.40 12.39
N LYS A 333 -16.54 -7.05 11.24
CA LYS A 333 -16.02 -8.43 11.17
C LYS A 333 -14.64 -8.54 11.84
N THR A 334 -14.54 -9.43 12.82
CA THR A 334 -13.30 -9.92 13.41
C THR A 334 -12.91 -11.25 12.76
N LEU A 335 -11.62 -11.53 12.74
CA LEU A 335 -11.01 -12.67 12.05
C LEU A 335 -10.01 -13.36 12.97
N LYS A 336 -9.80 -14.65 12.76
CA LYS A 336 -8.72 -15.38 13.43
C LYS A 336 -7.43 -15.18 12.64
N MET A 337 -6.31 -15.05 13.36
CA MET A 337 -4.99 -14.94 12.75
C MET A 337 -4.70 -16.24 11.97
N PRO A 338 -4.47 -16.16 10.64
CA PRO A 338 -4.06 -17.34 9.88
C PRO A 338 -2.64 -17.75 10.27
N PRO A 339 -2.22 -19.00 9.98
CA PRO A 339 -0.82 -19.37 10.12
C PRO A 339 0.05 -18.51 9.19
N ALA A 340 1.19 -18.06 9.72
CA ALA A 340 2.14 -17.20 9.02
C ALA A 340 2.97 -17.99 8.00
N PRO A 341 3.49 -17.36 6.93
CA PRO A 341 4.46 -17.99 6.04
C PRO A 341 5.75 -18.33 6.81
N ALA A 342 6.39 -19.44 6.45
CA ALA A 342 7.71 -19.78 6.97
C ALA A 342 8.74 -18.69 6.62
N VAL A 343 9.64 -18.39 7.56
CA VAL A 343 10.72 -17.42 7.33
C VAL A 343 11.65 -17.96 6.26
N THR A 344 11.72 -17.27 5.11
CA THR A 344 12.57 -17.65 3.98
C THR A 344 13.55 -16.51 3.71
N CYS A 345 14.84 -16.73 4.00
CA CYS A 345 15.87 -15.71 3.82
C CYS A 345 16.32 -15.63 2.36
N HIS A 346 15.85 -14.60 1.65
CA HIS A 346 16.23 -14.32 0.26
C HIS A 346 17.45 -13.39 0.18
N THR A 347 18.48 -13.78 -0.56
CA THR A 347 19.75 -13.03 -0.68
C THR A 347 19.58 -11.65 -1.32
N ARG A 348 18.63 -11.50 -2.25
CA ARG A 348 18.30 -10.21 -2.86
C ARG A 348 17.31 -9.36 -2.04
N ALA A 349 16.85 -9.84 -0.88
CA ALA A 349 15.92 -9.14 0.01
C ALA A 349 16.30 -9.28 1.50
N MET A 350 17.60 -9.43 1.81
CA MET A 350 18.07 -9.81 3.15
C MET A 350 17.55 -8.93 4.28
N ALA A 351 17.48 -7.61 4.05
CA ALA A 351 17.06 -6.64 5.05
C ALA A 351 15.62 -6.84 5.57
N SER A 352 14.76 -7.51 4.80
CA SER A 352 13.35 -7.76 5.17
C SER A 352 13.02 -9.23 5.42
N THR A 353 13.89 -10.16 5.03
CA THR A 353 13.55 -11.60 5.07
C THR A 353 14.53 -12.47 5.85
N CYS A 354 15.69 -11.95 6.24
CA CYS A 354 16.74 -12.74 6.88
C CYS A 354 16.92 -12.36 8.35
N ALA A 355 17.11 -13.36 9.19
CA ALA A 355 17.50 -13.16 10.58
C ALA A 355 18.94 -12.64 10.69
N GLU A 356 19.27 -11.99 11.81
CA GLU A 356 20.58 -11.35 12.01
C GLU A 356 21.74 -12.35 11.89
N ASN A 357 21.58 -13.58 12.39
CA ASN A 357 22.58 -14.65 12.26
C ASN A 357 22.76 -15.12 10.81
N GLN A 358 21.70 -15.09 10.01
CA GLN A 358 21.76 -15.46 8.59
C GLN A 358 22.46 -14.37 7.78
N VAL A 359 22.14 -13.10 8.04
CA VAL A 359 22.81 -11.95 7.42
C VAL A 359 24.31 -12.00 7.72
N LYS A 360 24.68 -12.24 8.98
CA LYS A 360 26.08 -12.38 9.39
C LYS A 360 26.77 -13.54 8.67
N ALA A 361 26.13 -14.71 8.58
CA ALA A 361 26.71 -15.85 7.88
C ALA A 361 26.95 -15.57 6.38
N VAL A 362 26.09 -14.80 5.72
CA VAL A 362 26.31 -14.37 4.32
C VAL A 362 27.50 -13.41 4.24
N GLN A 363 27.60 -12.45 5.16
CA GLN A 363 28.70 -11.48 5.21
C GLN A 363 30.06 -12.16 5.48
N ASP A 364 30.07 -13.16 6.36
CA ASP A 364 31.26 -13.91 6.75
C ASP A 364 31.66 -14.98 5.71
N GLY A 365 30.89 -15.17 4.63
CA GLY A 365 31.14 -16.22 3.63
C GLY A 365 30.82 -17.64 4.08
N ASN A 366 30.16 -17.81 5.23
CA ASN A 366 29.88 -19.09 5.88
C ASN A 366 28.46 -19.63 5.59
N ALA A 367 27.63 -18.88 4.86
CA ALA A 367 26.28 -19.29 4.53
C ALA A 367 26.24 -20.30 3.38
N THR A 368 25.41 -21.34 3.52
CA THR A 368 25.03 -22.20 2.40
C THR A 368 23.83 -21.57 1.68
N ILE A 369 24.00 -21.21 0.40
CA ILE A 369 22.98 -20.54 -0.41
C ILE A 369 22.56 -21.46 -1.56
N ALA A 370 21.27 -21.72 -1.70
CA ALA A 370 20.69 -22.46 -2.82
C ALA A 370 19.63 -21.62 -3.52
N LYS A 371 19.77 -21.39 -4.83
CA LYS A 371 18.81 -20.62 -5.66
C LYS A 371 18.44 -19.25 -5.04
N GLY A 372 19.42 -18.54 -4.49
CA GLY A 372 19.24 -17.24 -3.83
C GLY A 372 18.50 -17.27 -2.49
N ILE A 373 18.46 -18.44 -1.83
CA ILE A 373 17.91 -18.62 -0.49
C ILE A 373 19.02 -19.13 0.43
N VAL A 374 19.16 -18.52 1.61
CA VAL A 374 20.06 -19.02 2.66
C VAL A 374 19.43 -20.26 3.30
N VAL A 375 20.05 -21.42 3.06
CA VAL A 375 19.62 -22.73 3.61
C VAL A 375 20.30 -23.00 4.95
N LYS A 376 21.56 -22.59 5.11
CA LYS A 376 22.26 -22.64 6.40
C LYS A 376 23.04 -21.35 6.66
N PRO A 377 23.04 -20.82 7.89
CA PRO A 377 22.29 -21.33 9.05
C PRO A 377 20.78 -21.07 8.93
N GLU A 378 19.99 -21.86 9.65
CA GLU A 378 18.59 -21.54 9.90
C GLU A 378 18.47 -20.27 10.77
N PRO A 379 17.30 -19.60 10.80
CA PRO A 379 17.07 -18.50 11.73
C PRO A 379 17.36 -18.93 13.18
N ALA A 380 18.01 -18.08 13.96
CA ALA A 380 18.32 -18.39 15.36
C ALA A 380 17.06 -18.76 16.17
N PRO A 381 17.14 -19.69 17.14
CA PRO A 381 16.00 -20.03 18.00
C PRO A 381 15.36 -18.80 18.63
N GLY A 382 14.02 -18.76 18.66
CA GLY A 382 13.27 -17.60 19.15
C GLY A 382 13.06 -16.49 18.11
N THR A 383 13.71 -16.55 16.93
CA THR A 383 13.32 -15.72 15.79
C THR A 383 11.86 -15.97 15.47
N CYS A 384 11.06 -14.90 15.41
CA CYS A 384 9.62 -15.01 15.15
C CYS A 384 8.85 -15.87 16.18
N ALA A 385 9.27 -15.88 17.44
CA ALA A 385 8.57 -16.60 18.50
C ALA A 385 7.08 -16.19 18.63
N GLY A 386 6.22 -17.18 18.83
CA GLY A 386 4.77 -16.99 18.99
C GLY A 386 3.95 -17.03 17.70
N PHE A 387 4.58 -17.24 16.54
CA PHE A 387 3.87 -17.52 15.29
C PHE A 387 3.72 -19.02 15.05
N LYS A 388 2.54 -19.42 14.58
CA LYS A 388 2.34 -20.74 13.97
C LYS A 388 2.58 -20.61 12.47
N PHE A 389 3.52 -21.37 11.94
CA PHE A 389 3.84 -21.34 10.52
C PHE A 389 2.96 -22.30 9.73
N ARG A 390 2.65 -21.94 8.48
CA ARG A 390 2.09 -22.87 7.49
C ARG A 390 3.12 -23.98 7.26
N ALA A 391 2.66 -25.21 7.11
CA ALA A 391 3.52 -26.27 6.57
C ALA A 391 4.05 -25.80 5.21
N SER A 392 5.35 -26.00 4.97
CA SER A 392 5.95 -25.75 3.66
C SER A 392 5.25 -26.64 2.64
N SER A 393 4.47 -26.03 1.74
CA SER A 393 4.09 -26.68 0.50
C SER A 393 5.35 -26.76 -0.35
N GLU A 394 5.86 -27.98 -0.58
CA GLU A 394 6.96 -28.27 -1.49
C GLU A 394 6.73 -27.67 -2.90
#